data_AF-A0A553P9J9-F1
#
_entry.id   AF-A0A553P9J9-F1
#
_cell.length_a   1.000
_cell.length_b   1.000
_cell.length_c   1.000
_cell.angle_alpha   90.00
_cell.angle_beta   90.00
_cell.angle_gamma   90.00
#
_symmetry.space_group_name_H-M   'P 1'
#
loop_
_entity.id
_entity.type
_entity.pdbx_description
1 polymer ?
#
loop_
_entity_poly.entity_id
_entity_poly.type
_entity_poly.pdbx_seq_one_letter_code
_entity_poly.pdbx_strand_id
1 'polypeptide(L)'
;MFASVLKTPDRGFNFENSQRNAWFEDLVKGKNPKPLKTGTTIAGVVFKDGVVLGADTRATSSEVVADKNVSKIHFLSPNIYGRNPRVIMAVSVIQDILFRYHGQIGAHLLLGGVDCRGGHLHNIGPYGSMDKVPFLAMGNLAAMGILENGFKSDLDVESAKRLVCDAIFAGIMNDLGSGHNIDLCVITRSGVDYIRPYQMFEHTGKREGCYNYKPGTTAVLTKQVHHFDMELVDERGPGLYYVSSSGRRLAGDMFSTGSGSDYAYGVMDSGHRWDLSAPEAYDLAERAIYHATHRDAHSGGVVNSEMALMDVCLSPELKQSCFARNAWESEPNICGPSHYTFGLNTDELAVPTGLDPVQFLGPFTDGKSDLKLEFHHGTTTLAFKFQHGVMVAVDSRASAGSYICDTKANKVIEINPYLLGTMAGCAADCIYWERRLAKECRIYKLRNNTRISVAAASKLLANMMVEYRGMGLSMSTMVCGWDQRGPGLYYVSSSGRRLAGDMFSTGSGSDYAYGVMDSGHRWDLSAPEAYDLAERAIYHATHRDAHSGGVVNMYHMKEDGWIKVSQNDVDKTVL
;
A
#
# COMPACT_ATOMS: atom_id res chain seq x y z
N MET A 1 -3.97 19.48 52.80
CA MET A 1 -4.09 18.12 53.38
C MET A 1 -4.71 17.21 52.32
N PHE A 2 -4.09 16.05 52.16
CA PHE A 2 -4.37 14.97 51.22
C PHE A 2 -5.70 14.24 51.48
N ALA A 3 -6.05 13.40 50.50
CA ALA A 3 -6.95 12.21 50.50
C ALA A 3 -8.31 12.43 49.81
N SER A 4 -8.77 11.62 48.86
CA SER A 4 -8.21 10.40 48.26
C SER A 4 -8.96 10.08 46.96
N VAL A 5 -8.31 10.28 45.81
CA VAL A 5 -8.63 9.57 44.56
C VAL A 5 -7.96 8.22 44.69
N LEU A 6 -8.75 7.16 44.95
CA LEU A 6 -8.48 5.73 44.73
C LEU A 6 -9.47 4.93 45.59
N LYS A 7 -10.71 4.78 45.10
CA LYS A 7 -11.54 3.63 45.45
C LYS A 7 -11.58 2.72 44.24
N THR A 8 -11.04 1.51 44.40
CA THR A 8 -11.19 0.41 43.46
C THR A 8 -12.69 0.19 43.19
N PRO A 9 -13.13 0.03 41.93
CA PRO A 9 -14.53 -0.25 41.67
C PRO A 9 -14.91 -1.61 42.24
N ASP A 10 -16.12 -1.68 42.83
CA ASP A 10 -16.70 -2.93 43.31
C ASP A 10 -16.84 -3.93 42.16
N ARG A 11 -16.56 -5.21 42.45
CA ARG A 11 -16.64 -6.30 41.47
C ARG A 11 -18.08 -6.48 40.99
N GLY A 12 -18.36 -6.07 39.76
CA GLY A 12 -19.63 -6.29 39.07
C GLY A 12 -19.64 -5.60 37.71
N PHE A 13 -20.31 -6.20 36.72
CA PHE A 13 -20.43 -5.63 35.37
C PHE A 13 -21.08 -4.23 35.45
N ASN A 14 -20.37 -3.20 34.98
CA ASN A 14 -20.89 -1.84 34.86
C ASN A 14 -21.59 -1.69 33.49
N PHE A 15 -22.90 -1.44 33.53
CA PHE A 15 -23.75 -1.28 32.35
C PHE A 15 -24.16 0.19 32.09
N GLU A 16 -23.55 1.19 32.72
CA GLU A 16 -23.88 2.61 32.51
C GLU A 16 -23.68 3.04 31.05
N ASN A 17 -22.71 2.43 30.36
CA ASN A 17 -22.49 2.64 28.93
C ASN A 17 -23.57 1.99 28.04
N SER A 18 -24.34 1.03 28.53
CA SER A 18 -25.42 0.38 27.77
C SER A 18 -26.60 1.32 27.54
N GLN A 19 -26.96 2.15 28.53
CA GLN A 19 -28.03 3.14 28.38
C GLN A 19 -27.62 4.27 27.44
N ARG A 20 -26.36 4.72 27.50
CA ARG A 20 -25.82 5.68 26.53
C ARG A 20 -25.84 5.12 25.11
N ASN A 21 -25.43 3.86 24.93
CA ASN A 21 -25.40 3.22 23.61
C ASN A 21 -26.81 2.94 23.07
N ALA A 22 -27.77 2.54 23.92
CA ALA A 22 -29.18 2.40 23.54
C ALA A 22 -29.81 3.75 23.14
N TRP A 23 -29.45 4.83 23.84
CA TRP A 23 -29.88 6.19 23.47
C TRP A 23 -29.27 6.66 22.14
N PHE A 24 -28.01 6.29 21.87
CA PHE A 24 -27.37 6.51 20.56
C PHE A 24 -28.00 5.66 19.44
N GLU A 25 -28.40 4.41 19.70
CA GLU A 25 -29.08 3.56 18.71
C GLU A 25 -30.44 4.13 18.29
N ASP A 26 -31.16 4.73 19.22
CA ASP A 26 -32.45 5.38 18.98
C ASP A 26 -32.28 6.68 18.15
N LEU A 27 -31.18 7.41 18.36
CA LEU A 27 -30.84 8.61 17.57
C LEU A 27 -30.50 8.29 16.11
N VAL A 28 -29.93 7.11 15.83
CA VAL A 28 -29.38 6.73 14.51
C VAL A 28 -30.27 5.71 13.76
N LYS A 29 -31.47 5.40 14.28
CA LYS A 29 -32.48 4.50 13.66
C LYS A 29 -31.88 3.20 13.09
N GLY A 30 -30.95 2.57 13.82
CA GLY A 30 -30.37 1.28 13.44
C GLY A 30 -29.44 1.29 12.21
N LYS A 31 -29.03 2.45 11.68
CA LYS A 31 -28.12 2.57 10.53
C LYS A 31 -26.68 2.90 10.94
N ASN A 32 -26.14 2.28 11.98
CA ASN A 32 -24.69 2.34 12.17
C ASN A 32 -24.04 1.37 11.16
N PRO A 33 -23.19 1.84 10.22
CA PRO A 33 -22.30 0.93 9.52
C PRO A 33 -21.41 0.27 10.59
N LYS A 34 -21.64 -1.01 10.87
CA LYS A 34 -20.76 -1.78 11.74
C LYS A 34 -19.41 -1.83 11.02
N PRO A 35 -18.32 -1.27 11.58
CA PRO A 35 -17.00 -1.50 11.01
C PRO A 35 -16.78 -3.02 10.99
N LEU A 36 -16.67 -3.59 9.79
CA LEU A 36 -16.25 -4.97 9.60
C LEU A 36 -14.79 -5.06 10.03
N LYS A 37 -14.57 -5.29 11.33
CA LYS A 37 -13.24 -5.56 11.86
C LYS A 37 -12.81 -6.92 11.32
N THR A 38 -11.87 -6.94 10.39
CA THR A 38 -11.27 -8.16 9.82
C THR A 38 -10.32 -8.87 10.79
N GLY A 39 -10.20 -8.39 12.02
CA GLY A 39 -9.58 -9.12 13.12
C GLY A 39 -8.18 -9.59 12.81
N THR A 40 -7.24 -8.65 12.73
CA THR A 40 -5.88 -8.96 12.32
C THR A 40 -4.95 -8.00 13.00
N THR A 41 -3.82 -8.50 13.51
CA THR A 41 -2.73 -7.65 13.96
C THR A 41 -1.53 -7.93 13.09
N ILE A 42 -1.02 -6.90 12.41
CA ILE A 42 0.25 -6.94 11.70
C ILE A 42 1.16 -5.82 12.21
N ALA A 43 2.45 -6.08 12.27
CA ALA A 43 3.43 -5.15 12.79
C ALA A 43 4.75 -5.25 12.02
N GLY A 44 5.53 -4.19 12.03
CA GLY A 44 6.86 -4.21 11.45
C GLY A 44 7.77 -3.14 12.03
N VAL A 45 9.08 -3.41 11.98
CA VAL A 45 10.14 -2.56 12.51
C VAL A 45 11.31 -2.56 11.53
N VAL A 46 11.87 -1.38 11.25
CA VAL A 46 13.18 -1.22 10.62
C VAL A 46 14.24 -1.33 11.71
N PHE A 47 15.23 -2.19 11.51
CA PHE A 47 16.38 -2.37 12.39
C PHE A 47 17.67 -2.08 11.62
N LYS A 48 18.83 -2.14 12.30
CA LYS A 48 20.12 -1.70 11.73
C LYS A 48 20.44 -2.31 10.35
N ASP A 49 20.17 -3.60 10.18
CA ASP A 49 20.57 -4.36 8.99
C ASP A 49 19.40 -4.76 8.07
N GLY A 50 18.17 -4.33 8.38
CA GLY A 50 17.00 -4.78 7.64
C GLY A 50 15.63 -4.37 8.19
N VAL A 51 14.62 -5.20 7.91
CA VAL A 51 13.24 -5.03 8.34
C VAL A 51 12.72 -6.36 8.90
N VAL A 52 11.94 -6.31 9.98
CA VAL A 52 11.15 -7.44 10.48
C VAL A 52 9.68 -7.12 10.30
N LEU A 53 8.93 -8.05 9.71
CA LEU A 53 7.47 -8.03 9.62
C LEU A 53 6.89 -9.18 10.44
N GLY A 54 5.75 -8.97 11.08
CA GLY A 54 5.06 -9.98 11.86
C GLY A 54 3.55 -9.90 11.70
N ALA A 55 2.89 -11.04 11.83
CA ALA A 55 1.45 -11.17 11.73
C ALA A 55 0.93 -12.32 12.60
N ASP A 56 -0.28 -12.18 13.11
CA ASP A 56 -1.02 -13.31 13.67
C ASP A 56 -1.61 -14.19 12.54
N THR A 57 -2.14 -15.36 12.88
CA THR A 57 -2.59 -16.37 11.90
C THR A 57 -4.11 -16.63 11.90
N ARG A 58 -4.89 -15.96 12.75
CA ARG A 58 -6.35 -16.04 12.74
C ARG A 58 -6.95 -15.30 11.54
N ALA A 59 -7.97 -15.86 10.91
CA ALA A 59 -8.87 -15.13 10.03
C ALA A 59 -10.32 -15.30 10.52
N THR A 60 -11.05 -14.18 10.61
CA THR A 60 -12.45 -14.18 11.05
C THR A 60 -13.38 -13.82 9.89
N SER A 61 -14.57 -14.42 9.90
CA SER A 61 -15.72 -13.96 9.16
C SER A 61 -16.70 -13.37 10.17
N SER A 62 -16.59 -12.05 10.38
CA SER A 62 -17.27 -11.36 11.47
C SER A 62 -16.91 -11.95 12.84
N GLU A 63 -17.88 -12.48 13.59
CA GLU A 63 -17.70 -13.02 14.94
C GLU A 63 -17.17 -14.47 14.96
N VAL A 64 -17.11 -15.13 13.80
CA VAL A 64 -16.68 -16.54 13.69
C VAL A 64 -15.24 -16.62 13.22
N VAL A 65 -14.42 -17.41 13.91
CA VAL A 65 -13.09 -17.79 13.42
C VAL A 65 -13.26 -18.74 12.24
N ALA A 66 -12.95 -18.24 11.03
CA ALA A 66 -13.05 -19.00 9.79
C ALA A 66 -11.83 -19.92 9.61
N ASP A 67 -10.64 -19.41 9.94
CA ASP A 67 -9.39 -20.17 9.87
C ASP A 67 -8.45 -19.75 11.01
N LYS A 68 -7.74 -20.74 11.56
CA LYS A 68 -6.81 -20.60 12.67
C LYS A 68 -5.36 -20.45 12.22
N ASN A 69 -5.04 -20.67 10.94
CA ASN A 69 -3.69 -20.75 10.43
C ASN A 69 -3.52 -20.16 9.01
N VAL A 70 -3.94 -18.91 8.80
CA VAL A 70 -3.80 -18.17 7.52
C VAL A 70 -2.45 -17.47 7.43
N SER A 71 -1.88 -17.40 6.21
CA SER A 71 -0.74 -16.52 5.92
C SER A 71 -1.21 -15.12 5.57
N LYS A 72 -0.67 -14.13 6.26
CA LYS A 72 -0.90 -12.71 5.98
C LYS A 72 0.33 -11.98 5.45
N ILE A 73 1.48 -12.67 5.40
CA ILE A 73 2.72 -12.14 4.84
C ILE A 73 2.87 -12.71 3.44
N HIS A 74 2.86 -11.83 2.44
CA HIS A 74 2.92 -12.20 1.03
C HIS A 74 4.24 -11.74 0.40
N PHE A 75 4.87 -12.65 -0.33
CA PHE A 75 6.11 -12.38 -1.05
C PHE A 75 5.82 -11.62 -2.35
N LEU A 76 6.59 -10.55 -2.61
CA LEU A 76 6.47 -9.77 -3.85
C LEU A 76 7.62 -10.02 -4.83
N SER A 77 8.87 -9.89 -4.38
CA SER A 77 10.02 -9.99 -5.28
C SER A 77 11.30 -10.22 -4.49
N PRO A 78 12.22 -11.08 -4.99
CA PRO A 78 13.62 -11.02 -4.62
C PRO A 78 14.34 -9.97 -5.51
N ASN A 79 14.16 -10.06 -6.83
CA ASN A 79 14.87 -9.33 -7.88
C ASN A 79 13.94 -9.09 -9.10
N ILE A 80 14.16 -8.03 -9.90
CA ILE A 80 13.48 -7.80 -11.20
C ILE A 80 14.55 -7.45 -12.25
N TYR A 81 14.67 -8.24 -13.33
CA TYR A 81 15.64 -8.04 -14.43
C TYR A 81 17.11 -7.88 -14.00
N GLY A 82 17.60 -8.77 -13.13
CA GLY A 82 19.02 -8.76 -12.69
C GLY A 82 19.42 -7.57 -11.80
N ARG A 83 18.45 -6.74 -11.38
CA ARG A 83 18.65 -5.70 -10.36
C ARG A 83 17.58 -5.82 -9.29
N ASN A 84 17.95 -5.47 -8.06
CA ASN A 84 16.96 -5.45 -6.98
C ASN A 84 16.06 -4.23 -7.18
N PRO A 85 14.73 -4.42 -7.26
CA PRO A 85 13.81 -3.29 -7.33
C PRO A 85 13.93 -2.46 -6.06
N ARG A 86 13.79 -1.14 -6.19
CA ARG A 86 13.64 -0.26 -5.03
C ARG A 86 12.29 -0.52 -4.38
N VAL A 87 12.24 -0.50 -3.06
CA VAL A 87 10.97 -0.66 -2.31
C VAL A 87 9.96 0.40 -2.75
N ILE A 88 10.44 1.62 -3.02
CA ILE A 88 9.59 2.74 -3.45
C ILE A 88 8.88 2.51 -4.79
N MET A 89 9.40 1.64 -5.66
CA MET A 89 8.72 1.31 -6.92
C MET A 89 7.46 0.49 -6.67
N ALA A 90 7.54 -0.52 -5.80
CA ALA A 90 6.37 -1.31 -5.40
C ALA A 90 5.33 -0.44 -4.68
N VAL A 91 5.76 0.44 -3.77
CA VAL A 91 4.86 1.43 -3.13
C VAL A 91 4.13 2.25 -4.18
N SER A 92 4.83 2.78 -5.19
CA SER A 92 4.22 3.64 -6.21
C SER A 92 3.22 2.89 -7.10
N VAL A 93 3.49 1.63 -7.45
CA VAL A 93 2.54 0.81 -8.23
C VAL A 93 1.29 0.52 -7.42
N ILE A 94 1.44 0.11 -6.16
CA ILE A 94 0.30 -0.18 -5.27
C ILE A 94 -0.52 1.09 -5.01
N GLN A 95 0.16 2.20 -4.73
CA GLN A 95 -0.47 3.50 -4.51
C GLN A 95 -1.33 3.91 -5.72
N ASP A 96 -0.78 3.80 -6.93
CA ASP A 96 -1.50 4.13 -8.17
C ASP A 96 -2.74 3.26 -8.35
N ILE A 97 -2.64 1.96 -8.10
CA ILE A 97 -3.80 1.07 -8.13
C ILE A 97 -4.84 1.51 -7.10
N LEU A 98 -4.49 1.59 -5.81
CA LEU A 98 -5.45 1.89 -4.74
C LEU A 98 -6.10 3.27 -4.89
N PHE A 99 -5.33 4.27 -5.33
CA PHE A 99 -5.82 5.62 -5.58
C PHE A 99 -6.90 5.64 -6.67
N ARG A 100 -6.68 4.94 -7.80
CA ARG A 100 -7.66 4.84 -8.90
C ARG A 100 -9.00 4.28 -8.43
N TYR A 101 -9.00 3.37 -7.45
CA TYR A 101 -10.23 2.77 -6.91
C TYR A 101 -10.88 3.58 -5.78
N HIS A 102 -10.35 4.76 -5.41
CA HIS A 102 -10.95 5.64 -4.39
C HIS A 102 -11.37 4.93 -3.09
N GLY A 103 -10.55 4.00 -2.60
CA GLY A 103 -10.85 3.26 -1.38
C GLY A 103 -11.89 2.15 -1.49
N GLN A 104 -12.44 1.88 -2.69
CA GLN A 104 -13.30 0.71 -2.93
C GLN A 104 -12.56 -0.60 -2.67
N ILE A 105 -11.24 -0.62 -2.93
CA ILE A 105 -10.35 -1.69 -2.47
C ILE A 105 -9.93 -1.35 -1.04
N GLY A 106 -10.56 -2.00 -0.06
CA GLY A 106 -10.29 -1.84 1.37
C GLY A 106 -8.96 -2.46 1.85
N ALA A 107 -7.91 -2.41 1.03
CA ALA A 107 -6.60 -2.96 1.36
C ALA A 107 -5.78 -1.95 2.17
N HIS A 108 -5.35 -2.37 3.37
CA HIS A 108 -4.43 -1.61 4.20
C HIS A 108 -3.15 -2.41 4.37
N LEU A 109 -2.04 -1.92 3.82
CA LEU A 109 -0.84 -2.72 3.57
C LEU A 109 0.36 -2.17 4.34
N LEU A 110 1.14 -3.08 4.93
CA LEU A 110 2.44 -2.79 5.50
C LEU A 110 3.50 -3.40 4.58
N LEU A 111 4.18 -2.55 3.83
CA LEU A 111 5.19 -2.96 2.88
C LEU A 111 6.60 -2.77 3.46
N GLY A 112 7.29 -3.87 3.73
CA GLY A 112 8.68 -3.89 4.18
C GLY A 112 9.63 -4.43 3.12
N GLY A 113 10.83 -3.86 3.03
CA GLY A 113 11.87 -4.37 2.15
C GLY A 113 13.23 -3.72 2.39
N VAL A 114 14.27 -4.31 1.80
CA VAL A 114 15.63 -3.78 1.83
C VAL A 114 16.08 -3.51 0.40
N ASP A 115 16.50 -2.28 0.11
CA ASP A 115 17.13 -1.94 -1.15
C ASP A 115 18.54 -1.38 -0.98
N CYS A 116 19.18 -0.92 -2.05
CA CYS A 116 20.56 -0.44 -1.97
C CYS A 116 20.76 0.80 -1.06
N ARG A 117 19.68 1.46 -0.62
CA ARG A 117 19.67 2.54 0.37
C ARG A 117 19.40 2.06 1.80
N GLY A 118 19.08 0.79 2.02
CA GLY A 118 18.82 0.21 3.35
C GLY A 118 17.40 -0.32 3.51
N GLY A 119 17.01 -0.55 4.77
CA GLY A 119 15.68 -1.01 5.15
C GLY A 119 14.63 0.10 5.01
N HIS A 120 13.47 -0.27 4.48
CA HIS A 120 12.34 0.61 4.27
C HIS A 120 11.06 -0.08 4.71
N LEU A 121 10.23 0.65 5.47
CA LEU A 121 8.92 0.22 5.89
C LEU A 121 7.92 1.32 5.53
N HIS A 122 6.86 0.93 4.84
CA HIS A 122 5.84 1.83 4.32
C HIS A 122 4.45 1.38 4.75
N ASN A 123 3.68 2.31 5.33
CA ASN A 123 2.25 2.21 5.45
C ASN A 123 1.60 2.57 4.11
N ILE A 124 0.60 1.81 3.65
CA ILE A 124 -0.22 2.17 2.49
C ILE A 124 -1.69 1.98 2.85
N GLY A 125 -2.44 3.08 2.86
CA GLY A 125 -3.86 3.08 3.15
C GLY A 125 -4.72 2.77 1.91
N PRO A 126 -6.00 2.41 2.11
CA PRO A 126 -6.91 1.98 1.02
C PRO A 126 -7.19 3.08 0.00
N TYR A 127 -7.04 4.35 0.38
CA TYR A 127 -7.20 5.49 -0.53
C TYR A 127 -5.92 5.83 -1.32
N GLY A 128 -4.84 5.06 -1.15
CA GLY A 128 -3.54 5.36 -1.75
C GLY A 128 -2.70 6.37 -0.97
N SER A 129 -3.07 6.70 0.27
CA SER A 129 -2.15 7.38 1.20
C SER A 129 -0.98 6.47 1.52
N MET A 130 0.22 7.06 1.71
CA MET A 130 1.38 6.26 2.09
C MET A 130 2.32 7.06 2.99
N ASP A 131 2.92 6.37 3.96
CA ASP A 131 3.86 6.97 4.91
C ASP A 131 5.07 6.06 5.07
N LYS A 132 6.27 6.66 5.11
CA LYS A 132 7.49 5.93 5.46
C LYS A 132 7.69 6.05 6.96
N VAL A 133 7.78 4.91 7.64
CA VAL A 133 7.82 4.85 9.11
C VAL A 133 8.95 3.93 9.59
N PRO A 134 9.55 4.19 10.76
CA PRO A 134 10.55 3.29 11.33
C PRO A 134 9.93 2.02 11.93
N PHE A 135 8.67 2.10 12.35
CA PHE A 135 7.88 0.98 12.86
C PHE A 135 6.39 1.29 12.68
N LEU A 136 5.56 0.26 12.65
CA LEU A 136 4.11 0.40 12.57
C LEU A 136 3.42 -0.87 13.07
N ALA A 137 2.26 -0.72 13.69
CA ALA A 137 1.29 -1.80 13.85
C ALA A 137 -0.06 -1.37 13.27
N MET A 138 -0.77 -2.32 12.66
CA MET A 138 -2.08 -2.10 12.06
C MET A 138 -3.07 -3.16 12.55
N GLY A 139 -4.33 -2.75 12.63
CA GLY A 139 -5.46 -3.58 13.06
C GLY A 139 -5.69 -3.66 14.58
N ASN A 140 -4.67 -3.36 15.41
CA ASN A 140 -4.83 -3.18 16.86
C ASN A 140 -3.90 -2.11 17.45
N LEU A 141 -4.46 -1.17 18.23
CA LEU A 141 -3.72 -0.13 18.96
C LEU A 141 -2.82 -0.68 20.08
N ALA A 142 -3.15 -1.83 20.67
CA ALA A 142 -2.33 -2.44 21.73
C ALA A 142 -0.92 -2.77 21.24
N ALA A 143 -0.81 -3.27 20.01
CA ALA A 143 0.48 -3.55 19.37
C ALA A 143 1.31 -2.26 19.18
N MET A 144 0.66 -1.16 18.82
CA MET A 144 1.31 0.13 18.62
C MET A 144 1.95 0.65 19.93
N GLY A 145 1.26 0.50 21.07
CA GLY A 145 1.80 0.89 22.38
C GLY A 145 3.06 0.12 22.78
N ILE A 146 3.17 -1.15 22.42
CA ILE A 146 4.39 -1.95 22.63
C ILE A 146 5.54 -1.44 21.76
N LEU A 147 5.27 -1.15 20.49
CA LEU A 147 6.29 -0.64 19.57
C LEU A 147 6.82 0.73 20.02
N GLU A 148 5.94 1.66 20.40
CA GLU A 148 6.33 2.99 20.88
C GLU A 148 7.23 2.92 22.12
N ASN A 149 6.92 2.03 23.07
CA ASN A 149 7.70 1.89 24.29
C ASN A 149 9.04 1.15 24.06
N GLY A 150 9.07 0.19 23.13
CA GLY A 150 10.22 -0.70 22.93
C GLY A 150 11.18 -0.29 21.81
N PHE A 151 10.77 0.58 20.89
CA PHE A 151 11.56 0.91 19.70
C PHE A 151 12.83 1.69 20.04
N LYS A 152 13.93 1.30 19.38
CA LYS A 152 15.21 2.03 19.37
C LYS A 152 15.75 2.04 17.94
N SER A 153 16.43 3.12 17.55
CA SER A 153 16.95 3.28 16.18
C SER A 153 18.06 2.30 15.81
N ASP A 154 18.71 1.68 16.80
CA ASP A 154 19.88 0.82 16.68
C ASP A 154 19.62 -0.64 17.09
N LEU A 155 18.35 -1.09 17.01
CA LEU A 155 17.99 -2.48 17.29
C LEU A 155 18.80 -3.48 16.46
N ASP A 156 19.27 -4.54 17.12
CA ASP A 156 19.75 -5.75 16.47
C ASP A 156 18.58 -6.65 16.03
N VAL A 157 18.87 -7.66 15.21
CA VAL A 157 17.86 -8.54 14.62
C VAL A 157 17.04 -9.32 15.66
N GLU A 158 17.65 -9.78 16.75
CA GLU A 158 16.95 -10.58 17.77
C GLU A 158 16.08 -9.68 18.65
N SER A 159 16.57 -8.50 19.01
CA SER A 159 15.75 -7.49 19.70
C SER A 159 14.56 -7.04 18.84
N ALA A 160 14.75 -6.86 17.52
CA ALA A 160 13.68 -6.51 16.60
C ALA A 160 12.63 -7.64 16.47
N LYS A 161 13.06 -8.90 16.35
CA LYS A 161 12.16 -10.07 16.32
C LYS A 161 11.30 -10.15 17.58
N ARG A 162 11.91 -10.00 18.75
CA ARG A 162 11.21 -9.99 20.04
C ARG A 162 10.20 -8.85 20.13
N LEU A 163 10.61 -7.63 19.78
CA LEU A 163 9.73 -6.46 19.83
C LEU A 163 8.49 -6.63 18.93
N VAL A 164 8.68 -7.12 17.70
CA VAL A 164 7.54 -7.40 16.79
C VAL A 164 6.67 -8.52 17.35
N CYS A 165 7.26 -9.59 17.88
CA CYS A 165 6.52 -10.69 18.50
C CYS A 165 5.66 -10.22 19.69
N ASP A 166 6.24 -9.43 20.60
CA ASP A 166 5.55 -8.88 21.76
C ASP A 166 4.40 -7.94 21.34
N ALA A 167 4.61 -7.15 20.28
CA ALA A 167 3.57 -6.30 19.71
C ALA A 167 2.39 -7.12 19.14
N ILE A 168 2.68 -8.17 18.35
CA ILE A 168 1.62 -9.08 17.86
C ILE A 168 0.92 -9.79 19.01
N PHE A 169 1.67 -10.27 20.01
CA PHE A 169 1.11 -10.94 21.18
C PHE A 169 0.17 -10.02 21.97
N ALA A 170 0.56 -8.75 22.19
CA ALA A 170 -0.33 -7.76 22.77
C ALA A 170 -1.58 -7.52 21.91
N GLY A 171 -1.43 -7.56 20.58
CA GLY A 171 -2.53 -7.55 19.63
C GLY A 171 -3.51 -8.70 19.86
N ILE A 172 -3.00 -9.93 19.94
CA ILE A 172 -3.77 -11.16 20.17
C ILE A 172 -4.52 -11.12 21.50
N MET A 173 -3.88 -10.65 22.57
CA MET A 173 -4.49 -10.64 23.91
C MET A 173 -5.57 -9.56 24.10
N ASN A 174 -5.56 -8.51 23.26
CA ASN A 174 -6.44 -7.35 23.41
C ASN A 174 -7.43 -7.17 22.24
N ASP A 175 -7.42 -8.03 21.24
CA ASP A 175 -8.36 -8.01 20.12
C ASP A 175 -8.98 -9.38 19.86
N LEU A 176 -10.32 -9.43 19.92
CA LEU A 176 -11.11 -10.64 19.62
C LEU A 176 -10.88 -11.17 18.20
N GLY A 177 -10.60 -10.26 17.27
CA GLY A 177 -10.37 -10.61 15.89
C GLY A 177 -8.99 -11.24 15.64
N SER A 178 -8.00 -10.94 16.47
CA SER A 178 -6.63 -11.44 16.35
C SER A 178 -6.43 -12.74 17.15
N GLY A 179 -5.52 -13.62 16.74
CA GLY A 179 -5.17 -14.79 17.53
C GLY A 179 -4.35 -15.89 16.84
N HIS A 180 -4.20 -16.99 17.59
CA HIS A 180 -3.41 -18.18 17.23
C HIS A 180 -1.91 -17.88 17.14
N ASN A 181 -1.22 -18.50 16.19
CA ASN A 181 0.24 -18.45 16.07
C ASN A 181 0.71 -17.08 15.57
N ILE A 182 1.99 -16.79 15.81
CA ILE A 182 2.69 -15.62 15.32
C ILE A 182 3.69 -16.06 14.25
N ASP A 183 3.63 -15.42 13.08
CA ASP A 183 4.58 -15.57 12.00
C ASP A 183 5.51 -14.35 11.96
N LEU A 184 6.79 -14.57 11.66
CA LEU A 184 7.76 -13.50 11.44
C LEU A 184 8.44 -13.64 10.07
N CYS A 185 8.77 -12.52 9.46
CA CYS A 185 9.56 -12.43 8.24
C CYS A 185 10.69 -11.41 8.44
N VAL A 186 11.94 -11.87 8.37
CA VAL A 186 13.13 -11.04 8.49
C VAL A 186 13.71 -10.82 7.11
N ILE A 187 13.88 -9.56 6.72
CA ILE A 187 14.39 -9.16 5.41
C ILE A 187 15.69 -8.39 5.63
N THR A 188 16.80 -8.90 5.10
CA THR A 188 18.11 -8.26 5.15
C THR A 188 18.69 -8.12 3.75
N ARG A 189 19.90 -7.57 3.64
CA ARG A 189 20.64 -7.57 2.36
C ARG A 189 21.07 -8.96 1.90
N SER A 190 21.23 -9.92 2.82
CA SER A 190 21.67 -11.28 2.48
C SER A 190 20.53 -12.18 2.02
N GLY A 191 19.29 -11.88 2.39
CA GLY A 191 18.13 -12.64 1.97
C GLY A 191 16.89 -12.41 2.84
N VAL A 192 15.95 -13.32 2.70
CA VAL A 192 14.67 -13.34 3.42
C VAL A 192 14.59 -14.61 4.26
N ASP A 193 14.26 -14.47 5.54
CA ASP A 193 13.99 -15.58 6.46
C ASP A 193 12.53 -15.49 6.92
N TYR A 194 11.69 -16.41 6.43
CA TYR A 194 10.26 -16.47 6.76
C TYR A 194 10.00 -17.64 7.71
N ILE A 195 9.60 -17.30 8.95
CA ILE A 195 9.50 -18.22 10.08
C ILE A 195 8.02 -18.43 10.43
N ARG A 196 7.50 -19.63 10.12
CA ARG A 196 6.11 -20.03 10.36
C ARG A 196 6.05 -21.44 10.99
N PRO A 197 5.55 -21.60 12.22
CA PRO A 197 5.28 -20.54 13.20
C PRO A 197 6.58 -20.07 13.87
N TYR A 198 6.68 -18.79 14.21
CA TYR A 198 7.71 -18.29 15.12
C TYR A 198 7.32 -18.59 16.58
N GLN A 199 6.06 -18.35 16.94
CA GLN A 199 5.51 -18.70 18.25
C GLN A 199 4.16 -19.42 18.09
N MET A 200 4.03 -20.59 18.73
CA MET A 200 2.80 -21.37 18.74
C MET A 200 1.86 -20.93 19.87
N PHE A 201 0.55 -21.00 19.60
CA PHE A 201 -0.49 -20.78 20.61
C PHE A 201 -0.89 -22.09 21.28
N GLU A 202 -0.55 -22.27 22.57
CA GLU A 202 -0.65 -23.58 23.23
C GLU A 202 -2.03 -23.92 23.83
N HIS A 203 -3.04 -23.04 23.73
CA HIS A 203 -4.28 -23.20 24.50
C HIS A 203 -5.39 -23.91 23.72
N THR A 204 -5.13 -25.14 23.27
CA THR A 204 -6.20 -26.03 22.79
C THR A 204 -6.50 -27.08 23.86
N GLY A 205 -7.72 -27.03 24.42
CA GLY A 205 -8.16 -28.03 25.40
C GLY A 205 -8.14 -29.44 24.82
N LYS A 206 -7.78 -30.43 25.65
CA LYS A 206 -7.91 -31.85 25.27
C LYS A 206 -9.39 -32.23 25.34
N ARG A 207 -9.89 -32.91 24.32
CA ARG A 207 -11.26 -33.46 24.34
C ARG A 207 -11.36 -34.52 25.44
N GLU A 208 -12.27 -34.32 26.39
CA GLU A 208 -12.48 -35.28 27.50
C GLU A 208 -13.24 -36.54 27.06
N GLY A 209 -14.00 -36.45 25.97
CA GLY A 209 -14.80 -37.56 25.43
C GLY A 209 -14.49 -37.89 23.97
N CYS A 210 -14.73 -39.16 23.61
CA CYS A 210 -14.71 -39.63 22.24
C CYS A 210 -16.12 -39.54 21.64
N TYR A 211 -16.28 -38.78 20.55
CA TYR A 211 -17.57 -38.63 19.83
C TYR A 211 -17.57 -39.38 18.50
N ASN A 212 -16.70 -40.38 18.35
CA ASN A 212 -16.63 -41.19 17.14
C ASN A 212 -17.72 -42.26 17.19
N TYR A 213 -18.64 -42.20 16.23
CA TYR A 213 -19.69 -43.20 16.08
C TYR A 213 -19.18 -44.44 15.33
N LYS A 214 -19.70 -45.62 15.69
CA LYS A 214 -19.37 -46.86 14.97
C LYS A 214 -19.99 -46.83 13.56
N PRO A 215 -19.37 -47.48 12.55
CA PRO A 215 -19.99 -47.62 11.24
C PRO A 215 -21.41 -48.21 11.33
N GLY A 216 -22.34 -47.68 10.55
CA GLY A 216 -23.75 -48.08 10.55
C GLY A 216 -24.69 -47.24 11.41
N THR A 217 -24.19 -46.22 12.12
CA THR A 217 -25.03 -45.31 12.92
C THR A 217 -25.81 -44.29 12.10
N THR A 218 -25.40 -44.01 10.86
CA THR A 218 -26.08 -43.08 9.95
C THR A 218 -26.89 -43.87 8.93
N ALA A 219 -28.20 -43.57 8.84
CA ALA A 219 -29.06 -44.19 7.84
C ALA A 219 -28.64 -43.76 6.43
N VAL A 220 -28.34 -44.73 5.57
CA VAL A 220 -27.98 -44.50 4.16
C VAL A 220 -29.19 -44.83 3.31
N LEU A 221 -29.74 -43.83 2.60
CA LEU A 221 -30.92 -44.01 1.75
C LEU A 221 -30.59 -44.78 0.46
N THR A 222 -29.48 -44.41 -0.18
CA THR A 222 -28.98 -45.04 -1.39
C THR A 222 -27.47 -45.07 -1.34
N LYS A 223 -26.87 -46.19 -1.72
CA LYS A 223 -25.42 -46.35 -1.85
C LYS A 223 -25.09 -46.72 -3.29
N GLN A 224 -24.24 -45.94 -3.92
CA GLN A 224 -23.66 -46.27 -5.22
C GLN A 224 -22.17 -46.48 -5.04
N VAL A 225 -21.64 -47.55 -5.62
CA VAL A 225 -20.22 -47.88 -5.57
C VAL A 225 -19.70 -47.85 -6.99
N HIS A 226 -18.69 -47.01 -7.23
CA HIS A 226 -17.96 -46.95 -8.50
C HIS A 226 -16.63 -47.67 -8.31
N HIS A 227 -16.48 -48.81 -8.99
CA HIS A 227 -15.21 -49.53 -9.00
C HIS A 227 -14.29 -48.88 -10.03
N PHE A 228 -13.10 -48.46 -9.58
CA PHE A 228 -12.04 -47.97 -10.44
C PHE A 228 -11.01 -49.09 -10.61
N ASP A 229 -10.80 -49.53 -11.85
CA ASP A 229 -9.67 -50.38 -12.18
C ASP A 229 -8.41 -49.50 -12.22
N MET A 230 -7.69 -49.44 -11.11
CA MET A 230 -6.38 -48.82 -11.08
C MET A 230 -5.33 -49.83 -11.54
N GLU A 231 -4.81 -49.63 -12.75
CA GLU A 231 -3.57 -50.29 -13.18
C GLU A 231 -2.42 -49.77 -12.30
N LEU A 232 -1.87 -50.64 -11.46
CA LEU A 232 -0.68 -50.36 -10.67
C LEU A 232 0.51 -50.42 -11.64
N VAL A 233 0.88 -49.27 -12.19
CA VAL A 233 2.06 -49.16 -13.07
C VAL A 233 3.29 -49.30 -12.17
N ASP A 234 3.98 -50.43 -12.27
CA ASP A 234 5.29 -50.68 -11.64
C ASP A 234 6.26 -49.59 -12.14
N GLU A 235 6.56 -48.59 -11.32
CA GLU A 235 7.49 -47.50 -11.61
C GLU A 235 8.94 -48.03 -11.65
N ARG A 236 9.27 -48.76 -12.71
CA ARG A 236 10.66 -49.07 -13.04
C ARG A 236 11.26 -47.90 -13.82
N GLY A 237 11.65 -46.87 -13.07
CA GLY A 237 12.57 -45.82 -13.53
C GLY A 237 11.93 -44.56 -14.13
N PRO A 238 12.73 -43.50 -14.33
CA PRO A 238 12.27 -42.27 -14.95
C PRO A 238 11.90 -42.54 -16.42
N GLY A 239 10.61 -42.50 -16.72
CA GLY A 239 10.09 -42.57 -18.08
C GLY A 239 9.41 -41.26 -18.47
N LEU A 240 9.61 -40.82 -19.71
CA LEU A 240 8.90 -39.69 -20.28
C LEU A 240 7.63 -40.20 -20.98
N TYR A 241 6.52 -39.48 -20.79
CA TYR A 241 5.21 -39.89 -21.32
C TYR A 241 4.44 -38.70 -21.87
N TYR A 242 3.84 -38.88 -23.05
CA TYR A 242 2.85 -37.95 -23.59
C TYR A 242 1.45 -38.41 -23.23
N VAL A 243 0.65 -37.51 -22.65
CA VAL A 243 -0.76 -37.76 -22.31
C VAL A 243 -1.64 -36.92 -23.22
N SER A 244 -2.39 -37.59 -24.09
CA SER A 244 -3.37 -36.94 -24.96
C SER A 244 -4.59 -36.46 -24.18
N SER A 245 -5.37 -35.55 -24.78
CA SER A 245 -6.64 -35.05 -24.20
C SER A 245 -7.71 -36.13 -23.99
N SER A 246 -7.58 -37.30 -24.64
CA SER A 246 -8.44 -38.47 -24.41
C SER A 246 -7.93 -39.39 -23.30
N GLY A 247 -6.90 -38.99 -22.55
CA GLY A 247 -6.28 -39.79 -21.50
C GLY A 247 -5.35 -40.90 -22.02
N ARG A 248 -5.12 -41.00 -23.33
CA ARG A 248 -4.19 -42.00 -23.89
C ARG A 248 -2.75 -41.58 -23.59
N ARG A 249 -2.01 -42.46 -22.95
CA ARG A 249 -0.59 -42.31 -22.60
C ARG A 249 0.28 -42.98 -23.66
N LEU A 250 1.26 -42.26 -24.18
CA LEU A 250 2.32 -42.79 -25.05
C LEU A 250 3.64 -42.70 -24.28
N ALA A 251 4.39 -43.80 -24.23
CA ALA A 251 5.75 -43.83 -23.69
C ALA A 251 6.74 -43.59 -24.82
N GLY A 252 7.80 -42.83 -24.54
CA GLY A 252 8.81 -42.49 -25.54
C GLY A 252 9.88 -41.61 -24.94
N ASP A 253 11.04 -41.62 -25.58
CA ASP A 253 12.25 -40.99 -25.04
C ASP A 253 12.25 -39.47 -25.29
N MET A 254 11.40 -39.02 -26.21
CA MET A 254 11.24 -37.63 -26.62
C MET A 254 9.85 -37.39 -27.22
N PHE A 255 9.26 -36.23 -26.91
CA PHE A 255 7.98 -35.79 -27.45
C PHE A 255 8.05 -34.32 -27.84
N SER A 256 7.31 -33.95 -28.88
CA SER A 256 7.04 -32.56 -29.23
C SER A 256 5.55 -32.33 -29.33
N THR A 257 5.07 -31.17 -28.88
CA THR A 257 3.65 -30.79 -28.88
C THR A 257 3.50 -29.33 -29.30
N GLY A 258 2.33 -28.97 -29.86
CA GLY A 258 2.05 -27.63 -30.38
C GLY A 258 2.09 -27.54 -31.91
N SER A 259 1.76 -26.38 -32.48
CA SER A 259 1.63 -26.19 -33.94
C SER A 259 2.96 -26.33 -34.70
N GLY A 260 4.09 -26.04 -34.04
CA GLY A 260 5.44 -26.22 -34.60
C GLY A 260 6.08 -27.56 -34.28
N SER A 261 5.33 -28.55 -33.78
CA SER A 261 5.89 -29.80 -33.24
C SER A 261 6.73 -30.57 -34.25
N ASP A 262 6.31 -30.61 -35.52
CA ASP A 262 7.00 -31.39 -36.55
C ASP A 262 8.41 -30.85 -36.82
N TYR A 263 8.58 -29.53 -36.74
CA TYR A 263 9.88 -28.88 -36.91
C TYR A 263 10.79 -29.09 -35.70
N ALA A 264 10.24 -29.03 -34.49
CA ALA A 264 11.01 -29.30 -33.28
C ALA A 264 11.40 -30.78 -33.20
N TYR A 265 10.48 -31.68 -33.54
CA TYR A 265 10.70 -33.13 -33.52
C TYR A 265 11.81 -33.52 -34.48
N GLY A 266 11.85 -32.97 -35.70
CA GLY A 266 12.94 -33.25 -36.65
C GLY A 266 14.33 -32.87 -36.14
N VAL A 267 14.45 -31.78 -35.36
CA VAL A 267 15.74 -31.39 -34.75
C VAL A 267 16.10 -32.31 -33.59
N MET A 268 15.14 -32.59 -32.71
CA MET A 268 15.36 -33.52 -31.60
C MET A 268 15.70 -34.93 -32.09
N ASP A 269 15.03 -35.42 -33.12
CA ASP A 269 15.22 -36.77 -33.68
C ASP A 269 16.63 -36.91 -34.28
N SER A 270 17.14 -35.84 -34.89
CA SER A 270 18.49 -35.80 -35.45
C SER A 270 19.61 -35.68 -34.40
N GLY A 271 19.32 -35.21 -33.19
CA GLY A 271 20.32 -34.86 -32.19
C GLY A 271 20.22 -35.60 -30.86
N HIS A 272 19.13 -36.33 -30.62
CA HIS A 272 18.89 -37.04 -29.38
C HIS A 272 19.81 -38.25 -29.25
N ARG A 273 20.42 -38.40 -28.07
CA ARG A 273 21.17 -39.58 -27.65
C ARG A 273 21.02 -39.73 -26.14
N TRP A 274 20.98 -40.97 -25.66
CA TRP A 274 20.73 -41.29 -24.25
C TRP A 274 21.84 -40.83 -23.30
N ASP A 275 23.04 -40.58 -23.81
CA ASP A 275 24.22 -40.17 -23.07
C ASP A 275 24.49 -38.65 -23.11
N LEU A 276 23.49 -37.84 -23.48
CA LEU A 276 23.59 -36.37 -23.40
C LEU A 276 23.85 -35.92 -21.97
N SER A 277 24.81 -35.01 -21.79
CA SER A 277 24.91 -34.24 -20.55
C SER A 277 23.77 -33.22 -20.47
N ALA A 278 23.43 -32.75 -19.26
CA ALA A 278 22.35 -31.78 -19.06
C ALA A 278 22.50 -30.50 -19.91
N PRO A 279 23.71 -29.90 -20.08
CA PRO A 279 23.89 -28.76 -20.99
C PRO A 279 23.66 -29.10 -22.46
N GLU A 280 24.04 -30.29 -22.92
CA GLU A 280 23.85 -30.71 -24.31
C GLU A 280 22.37 -31.02 -24.63
N ALA A 281 21.66 -31.59 -23.65
CA ALA A 281 20.22 -31.78 -23.75
C ALA A 281 19.47 -30.43 -23.80
N TYR A 282 19.94 -29.44 -23.03
CA TYR A 282 19.40 -28.08 -23.04
C TYR A 282 19.62 -27.39 -24.39
N ASP A 283 20.84 -27.42 -24.93
CA ASP A 283 21.15 -26.88 -26.26
C ASP A 283 20.31 -27.52 -27.38
N LEU A 284 20.13 -28.85 -27.33
CA LEU A 284 19.31 -29.57 -28.30
C LEU A 284 17.84 -29.12 -28.24
N ALA A 285 17.28 -28.95 -27.04
CA ALA A 285 15.93 -28.47 -26.84
C ALA A 285 15.76 -27.01 -27.32
N GLU A 286 16.72 -26.16 -27.02
CA GLU A 286 16.73 -24.76 -27.47
C GLU A 286 16.75 -24.64 -28.99
N ARG A 287 17.61 -25.41 -29.67
CA ARG A 287 17.64 -25.49 -31.14
C ARG A 287 16.33 -26.01 -31.72
N ALA A 288 15.70 -27.00 -31.09
CA ALA A 288 14.42 -27.53 -31.54
C ALA A 288 13.30 -26.49 -31.48
N ILE A 289 13.20 -25.72 -30.39
CA ILE A 289 12.24 -24.62 -30.24
C ILE A 289 12.54 -23.47 -31.18
N TYR A 290 13.82 -23.14 -31.38
CA TYR A 290 14.24 -22.13 -32.36
C TYR A 290 13.75 -22.49 -33.77
N HIS A 291 13.92 -23.75 -34.19
CA HIS A 291 13.46 -24.19 -35.49
C HIS A 291 11.93 -24.19 -35.63
N ALA A 292 11.20 -24.55 -34.58
CA ALA A 292 9.74 -24.50 -34.57
C ALA A 292 9.21 -23.06 -34.69
N THR A 293 9.75 -22.13 -33.90
CA THR A 293 9.35 -20.71 -33.90
C THR A 293 9.63 -19.99 -35.22
N HIS A 294 10.68 -20.38 -35.95
CA HIS A 294 11.06 -19.72 -37.21
C HIS A 294 10.42 -20.33 -38.47
N ARG A 295 9.92 -21.58 -38.40
CA ARG A 295 9.34 -22.28 -39.55
C ARG A 295 7.83 -22.46 -39.47
N ASP A 296 7.25 -22.42 -38.28
CA ASP A 296 5.79 -22.44 -38.12
C ASP A 296 5.22 -21.01 -38.14
N ALA A 297 4.28 -20.76 -39.05
CA ALA A 297 3.61 -19.47 -39.20
C ALA A 297 2.79 -19.05 -37.97
N HIS A 298 2.42 -19.99 -37.10
CA HIS A 298 1.66 -19.73 -35.87
C HIS A 298 2.54 -19.58 -34.62
N SER A 299 3.82 -19.96 -34.69
CA SER A 299 4.76 -19.95 -33.56
C SER A 299 5.69 -18.72 -33.55
N GLY A 300 5.44 -17.71 -34.39
CA GLY A 300 6.33 -16.56 -34.59
C GLY A 300 6.52 -15.69 -33.35
N GLY A 301 7.72 -15.75 -32.76
CA GLY A 301 8.16 -14.91 -31.65
C GLY A 301 9.68 -14.97 -31.49
N VAL A 302 10.31 -13.86 -31.08
CA VAL A 302 11.76 -13.76 -30.86
C VAL A 302 12.16 -14.72 -29.72
N VAL A 303 13.11 -15.62 -29.98
CA VAL A 303 13.67 -16.51 -28.96
C VAL A 303 14.51 -15.66 -27.99
N ASN A 304 13.91 -15.29 -26.86
CA ASN A 304 14.65 -14.88 -25.68
C ASN A 304 14.84 -16.15 -24.85
N SER A 305 16.10 -16.56 -24.63
CA SER A 305 16.51 -17.79 -23.94
C SER A 305 16.16 -17.84 -22.44
N GLU A 306 15.31 -16.93 -21.95
CA GLU A 306 14.78 -16.93 -20.60
C GLU A 306 13.34 -16.40 -20.65
N MET A 307 12.33 -17.28 -20.73
CA MET A 307 10.98 -17.16 -20.14
C MET A 307 9.97 -18.15 -20.75
N ALA A 308 9.57 -19.15 -19.96
CA ALA A 308 8.21 -19.68 -19.92
C ALA A 308 8.00 -20.53 -18.65
N LEU A 309 8.23 -19.94 -17.47
CA LEU A 309 7.85 -20.53 -16.17
C LEU A 309 6.64 -19.80 -15.56
N MET A 310 5.79 -19.20 -16.39
CA MET A 310 4.56 -18.54 -15.95
C MET A 310 3.29 -19.36 -16.23
N ASP A 311 3.38 -20.48 -16.96
CA ASP A 311 2.21 -21.26 -17.41
C ASP A 311 1.94 -22.55 -16.61
N VAL A 312 2.83 -22.91 -15.67
CA VAL A 312 2.85 -24.23 -15.01
C VAL A 312 2.21 -24.22 -13.61
N CYS A 313 1.95 -23.07 -12.99
CA CYS A 313 1.52 -23.00 -11.58
C CYS A 313 0.04 -22.67 -11.34
N LEU A 314 -0.83 -22.68 -12.36
CA LEU A 314 -2.28 -22.49 -12.16
C LEU A 314 -3.01 -23.82 -12.18
N SER A 315 -3.83 -24.07 -11.16
CA SER A 315 -4.66 -25.28 -11.08
C SER A 315 -5.69 -25.31 -12.22
N PRO A 316 -6.12 -26.51 -12.67
CA PRO A 316 -7.09 -26.66 -13.75
C PRO A 316 -8.42 -25.93 -13.52
N GLU A 317 -8.85 -25.74 -12.25
CA GLU A 317 -10.08 -25.02 -11.93
C GLU A 317 -10.02 -23.53 -12.27
N LEU A 318 -8.83 -22.90 -12.23
CA LEU A 318 -8.63 -21.50 -12.61
C LEU A 318 -8.52 -21.31 -14.13
N LYS A 319 -8.08 -22.33 -14.88
CA LYS A 319 -8.02 -22.27 -16.35
C LYS A 319 -9.42 -22.32 -16.99
N GLN A 320 -10.38 -22.97 -16.34
CA GLN A 320 -11.75 -23.09 -16.85
C GLN A 320 -12.62 -21.84 -16.63
N SER A 321 -12.33 -21.03 -15.61
CA SER A 321 -13.09 -19.79 -15.36
C SER A 321 -12.64 -18.61 -16.23
N CYS A 322 -11.38 -18.59 -16.66
CA CYS A 322 -10.83 -17.50 -17.47
C CYS A 322 -11.11 -17.63 -18.98
N PHE A 323 -11.42 -18.83 -19.49
CA PHE A 323 -11.58 -19.10 -20.93
C PHE A 323 -12.87 -19.86 -21.28
N ALA A 324 -13.97 -19.59 -20.57
CA ALA A 324 -15.30 -20.10 -20.94
C ALA A 324 -15.86 -19.36 -22.18
N ARG A 325 -15.43 -19.83 -23.36
CA ARG A 325 -16.21 -20.18 -24.56
C ARG A 325 -17.45 -19.37 -25.01
N ASN A 326 -17.56 -18.06 -24.74
CA ASN A 326 -18.62 -17.20 -25.29
C ASN A 326 -18.10 -15.89 -25.96
N ALA A 327 -16.84 -15.84 -26.40
CA ALA A 327 -16.21 -14.60 -26.88
C ALA A 327 -16.16 -14.41 -28.42
N TRP A 328 -16.79 -15.26 -29.23
CA TRP A 328 -16.59 -15.24 -30.69
C TRP A 328 -17.84 -14.98 -31.55
N GLU A 329 -18.98 -14.63 -30.97
CA GLU A 329 -20.15 -14.20 -31.73
C GLU A 329 -20.86 -13.02 -31.05
N SER A 330 -20.30 -11.81 -31.16
CA SER A 330 -21.06 -10.57 -30.95
C SER A 330 -20.39 -9.39 -31.67
N GLU A 331 -21.22 -8.60 -32.35
CA GLU A 331 -20.88 -7.45 -33.21
C GLU A 331 -19.94 -6.39 -32.59
N PRO A 332 -19.23 -5.58 -33.40
CA PRO A 332 -18.06 -4.81 -32.95
C PRO A 332 -18.31 -3.61 -32.01
N ASN A 333 -19.50 -3.38 -31.46
CA ASN A 333 -19.82 -2.09 -30.81
C ASN A 333 -20.66 -2.15 -29.52
N ILE A 334 -20.72 -3.27 -28.81
CA ILE A 334 -21.42 -3.33 -27.52
C ILE A 334 -20.60 -4.07 -26.46
N CYS A 335 -20.35 -3.34 -25.39
CA CYS A 335 -19.70 -3.69 -24.13
C CYS A 335 -19.93 -5.13 -23.63
N GLY A 336 -18.83 -5.85 -23.33
CA GLY A 336 -18.79 -7.14 -22.63
C GLY A 336 -17.56 -7.24 -21.69
N PRO A 337 -17.56 -8.12 -20.67
CA PRO A 337 -16.87 -7.94 -19.40
C PRO A 337 -15.39 -8.40 -19.41
N SER A 338 -14.54 -7.70 -20.15
CA SER A 338 -13.09 -8.00 -20.18
C SER A 338 -12.18 -6.78 -20.34
N HIS A 339 -12.66 -5.56 -20.06
CA HIS A 339 -11.83 -4.35 -20.12
C HIS A 339 -11.11 -3.98 -18.80
N TYR A 340 -10.92 -4.92 -17.87
CA TYR A 340 -9.93 -4.76 -16.80
C TYR A 340 -8.55 -5.13 -17.36
N THR A 341 -8.04 -4.29 -18.25
CA THR A 341 -6.63 -4.32 -18.59
C THR A 341 -5.88 -3.86 -17.34
N PHE A 342 -5.29 -4.80 -16.59
CA PHE A 342 -4.26 -4.46 -15.60
C PHE A 342 -3.03 -3.95 -16.36
N GLY A 343 -3.11 -2.70 -16.80
CA GLY A 343 -2.12 -2.03 -17.62
C GLY A 343 -2.08 -0.56 -17.25
N LEU A 344 -0.87 -0.04 -17.11
CA LEU A 344 -0.51 1.35 -16.80
C LEU A 344 -0.95 2.38 -17.87
N ASN A 345 -1.90 2.03 -18.75
CA ASN A 345 -2.18 2.76 -19.99
C ASN A 345 -3.37 3.72 -19.91
N THR A 346 -4.18 3.66 -18.85
CA THR A 346 -5.30 4.61 -18.65
C THR A 346 -5.21 5.21 -17.24
N ASP A 347 -5.03 6.53 -17.16
CA ASP A 347 -4.92 7.30 -15.91
C ASP A 347 -6.32 7.58 -15.27
N GLU A 348 -7.36 6.85 -15.66
CA GLU A 348 -8.75 7.11 -15.24
C GLU A 348 -9.10 6.50 -13.88
N LEU A 349 -10.03 7.16 -13.17
CA LEU A 349 -10.60 6.65 -11.92
C LEU A 349 -11.54 5.48 -12.20
N ALA A 350 -11.46 4.43 -11.37
CA ALA A 350 -12.34 3.28 -11.46
C ALA A 350 -13.69 3.60 -10.80
N VAL A 351 -14.67 4.00 -11.61
CA VAL A 351 -16.08 4.15 -11.20
C VAL A 351 -16.93 3.01 -11.77
N PRO A 352 -18.11 2.70 -11.17
CA PRO A 352 -19.00 1.69 -11.72
C PRO A 352 -19.37 2.01 -13.18
N THR A 353 -19.41 0.98 -14.01
CA THR A 353 -19.58 1.11 -15.46
C THR A 353 -20.88 1.83 -15.80
N GLY A 354 -20.80 2.87 -16.64
CA GLY A 354 -21.95 3.65 -17.09
C GLY A 354 -22.36 4.81 -16.17
N LEU A 355 -21.65 5.03 -15.05
CA LEU A 355 -21.86 6.20 -14.19
C LEU A 355 -20.75 7.23 -14.39
N ASP A 356 -21.15 8.49 -14.52
CA ASP A 356 -20.22 9.61 -14.49
C ASP A 356 -19.64 9.77 -13.06
N PRO A 357 -18.30 9.88 -12.90
CA PRO A 357 -17.67 9.99 -11.58
C PRO A 357 -18.19 11.15 -10.72
N VAL A 358 -18.50 12.29 -11.34
CA VAL A 358 -19.00 13.47 -10.62
C VAL A 358 -20.43 13.22 -10.14
N GLN A 359 -21.27 12.59 -10.95
CA GLN A 359 -22.62 12.18 -10.56
C GLN A 359 -22.62 11.10 -9.48
N PHE A 360 -21.68 10.16 -9.55
CA PHE A 360 -21.55 9.09 -8.55
C PHE A 360 -21.12 9.64 -7.19
N LEU A 361 -20.14 10.55 -7.16
CA LEU A 361 -19.57 11.08 -5.91
C LEU A 361 -20.40 12.23 -5.31
N GLY A 362 -21.06 13.04 -6.14
CA GLY A 362 -21.82 14.23 -5.71
C GLY A 362 -22.79 14.02 -4.54
N PRO A 363 -23.57 12.92 -4.47
CA PRO A 363 -24.45 12.63 -3.33
C PRO A 363 -23.72 12.41 -1.99
N PHE A 364 -22.45 12.00 -2.02
CA PHE A 364 -21.63 11.71 -0.84
C PHE A 364 -20.76 12.90 -0.42
N THR A 365 -20.39 13.77 -1.37
CA THR A 365 -19.54 14.97 -1.15
C THR A 365 -20.35 16.23 -0.87
N ASP A 366 -21.43 16.47 -1.64
CA ASP A 366 -22.15 17.76 -1.68
C ASP A 366 -23.66 17.66 -1.30
N GLY A 367 -24.19 16.45 -1.02
CA GLY A 367 -25.64 16.17 -1.06
C GLY A 367 -26.27 15.31 0.06
N LYS A 368 -27.61 15.16 -0.04
CA LYS A 368 -28.60 14.57 0.91
C LYS A 368 -28.53 13.03 1.06
N SER A 369 -27.37 12.40 1.01
CA SER A 369 -27.29 10.99 1.36
C SER A 369 -27.24 10.81 2.89
N ASP A 370 -27.72 9.67 3.38
CA ASP A 370 -27.58 9.30 4.80
C ASP A 370 -26.09 9.07 5.19
N LEU A 371 -25.20 8.94 4.20
CA LEU A 371 -23.76 8.67 4.33
C LEU A 371 -22.96 9.85 3.75
N LYS A 372 -22.71 10.89 4.55
CA LYS A 372 -21.81 11.98 4.15
C LYS A 372 -20.36 11.61 4.34
N LEU A 373 -19.55 11.82 3.31
CA LEU A 373 -18.09 11.89 3.46
C LEU A 373 -17.75 13.27 4.04
N GLU A 374 -17.69 13.36 5.37
CA GLU A 374 -17.16 14.55 6.03
C GLU A 374 -15.63 14.50 5.98
N PHE A 375 -15.07 15.24 5.03
CA PHE A 375 -13.64 15.47 5.00
C PHE A 375 -13.28 16.43 6.15
N HIS A 376 -12.93 15.88 7.30
CA HIS A 376 -12.32 16.66 8.37
C HIS A 376 -10.83 16.85 8.05
N HIS A 377 -10.50 18.00 7.46
CA HIS A 377 -9.12 18.37 7.14
C HIS A 377 -8.56 19.19 8.30
N GLY A 378 -7.71 18.55 9.09
CA GLY A 378 -7.03 19.15 10.21
C GLY A 378 -5.57 19.39 9.92
N THR A 379 -5.14 20.64 9.71
CA THR A 379 -3.75 20.97 9.32
C THR A 379 -3.50 22.47 9.36
N THR A 380 -2.24 22.87 9.57
CA THR A 380 -1.74 24.17 9.13
C THR A 380 -0.46 24.00 8.33
N THR A 381 -0.45 24.58 7.14
CA THR A 381 0.77 24.76 6.35
C THR A 381 0.90 26.21 5.95
N LEU A 382 2.13 26.72 5.88
CA LEU A 382 2.41 28.08 5.43
C LEU A 382 3.70 28.13 4.64
N ALA A 383 3.77 29.10 3.73
CA ALA A 383 4.99 29.44 3.02
C ALA A 383 5.02 30.92 2.62
N PHE A 384 6.20 31.52 2.62
CA PHE A 384 6.40 32.88 2.14
C PHE A 384 7.76 33.09 1.51
N LYS A 385 7.82 33.99 0.53
CA LYS A 385 9.05 34.40 -0.15
C LYS A 385 9.77 35.49 0.63
N PHE A 386 11.08 35.50 0.56
CA PHE A 386 11.95 36.55 1.06
C PHE A 386 13.24 36.58 0.24
N GLN A 387 14.11 37.56 0.45
CA GLN A 387 15.30 37.79 -0.38
C GLN A 387 16.21 36.55 -0.54
N HIS A 388 16.27 35.69 0.49
CA HIS A 388 17.11 34.50 0.47
C HIS A 388 16.37 33.21 0.12
N GLY A 389 15.07 33.26 -0.20
CA GLY A 389 14.37 32.07 -0.69
C GLY A 389 12.88 32.02 -0.42
N VAL A 390 12.43 30.82 -0.15
CA VAL A 390 11.07 30.55 0.34
C VAL A 390 11.16 29.81 1.65
N MET A 391 10.52 30.34 2.68
CA MET A 391 10.29 29.61 3.92
C MET A 391 9.03 28.78 3.80
N VAL A 392 9.08 27.56 4.32
CA VAL A 392 7.95 26.64 4.45
C VAL A 392 7.91 26.14 5.88
N ALA A 393 6.75 26.21 6.53
CA ALA A 393 6.52 25.62 7.84
C ALA A 393 5.19 24.88 7.86
N VAL A 394 5.18 23.69 8.44
CA VAL A 394 3.99 22.84 8.55
C VAL A 394 3.93 22.21 9.94
N ASP A 395 2.72 22.00 10.43
CA ASP A 395 2.48 21.10 11.57
C ASP A 395 2.57 19.63 11.12
N SER A 396 2.41 18.68 12.04
CA SER A 396 2.54 17.24 11.75
C SER A 396 1.42 16.39 12.33
N ARG A 397 0.32 16.99 12.80
CA ARG A 397 -0.84 16.25 13.31
C ARG A 397 -1.68 15.69 12.17
N ALA A 398 -1.98 14.40 12.20
CA ALA A 398 -3.00 13.78 11.37
C ALA A 398 -4.15 13.31 12.26
N SER A 399 -5.39 13.66 11.91
CA SER A 399 -6.57 13.33 12.71
C SER A 399 -7.65 12.64 11.89
N ALA A 400 -8.36 11.70 12.50
CA ALA A 400 -9.60 11.11 11.98
C ALA A 400 -10.76 11.52 12.90
N GLY A 401 -11.47 12.58 12.52
CA GLY A 401 -12.43 13.25 13.41
C GLY A 401 -11.70 13.86 14.62
N SER A 402 -12.13 13.51 15.83
CA SER A 402 -11.50 13.96 17.08
C SER A 402 -10.29 13.12 17.51
N TYR A 403 -10.06 11.97 16.87
CA TYR A 403 -8.93 11.09 17.19
C TYR A 403 -7.66 11.55 16.48
N ILE A 404 -6.56 11.71 17.21
CA ILE A 404 -5.24 12.00 16.64
C ILE A 404 -4.60 10.68 16.22
N CYS A 405 -4.46 10.47 14.92
CA CYS A 405 -3.88 9.27 14.32
C CYS A 405 -2.35 9.28 14.35
N ASP A 406 -1.75 10.44 14.09
CA ASP A 406 -0.30 10.63 14.09
C ASP A 406 0.02 12.05 14.55
N THR A 407 1.12 12.20 15.28
CA THR A 407 1.67 13.49 15.72
C THR A 407 2.93 13.87 14.97
N LYS A 408 3.43 13.04 14.04
CA LYS A 408 4.71 13.20 13.35
C LYS A 408 4.60 13.06 11.82
N ALA A 409 3.40 13.20 11.26
CA ALA A 409 3.18 13.15 9.81
C ALA A 409 4.00 14.26 9.10
N ASN A 410 4.77 13.89 8.07
CA ASN A 410 5.52 14.88 7.31
C ASN A 410 4.62 15.49 6.22
N LYS A 411 4.17 16.72 6.44
CA LYS A 411 3.31 17.45 5.50
C LYS A 411 4.07 18.28 4.46
N VAL A 412 5.39 18.17 4.40
CA VAL A 412 6.20 18.67 3.28
C VAL A 412 6.54 17.52 2.36
N ILE A 413 6.12 17.64 1.10
CA ILE A 413 6.41 16.66 0.06
C ILE A 413 7.63 17.14 -0.72
N GLU A 414 8.70 16.35 -0.64
CA GLU A 414 9.95 16.59 -1.36
C GLU A 414 9.81 16.16 -2.82
N ILE A 415 9.23 17.03 -3.66
CA ILE A 415 9.01 16.76 -5.09
C ILE A 415 10.34 16.43 -5.78
N ASN A 416 11.36 17.26 -5.55
CA ASN A 416 12.75 16.99 -5.92
C ASN A 416 13.68 17.95 -5.13
N PRO A 417 15.03 17.90 -5.29
CA PRO A 417 15.93 18.77 -4.52
C PRO A 417 15.72 20.30 -4.70
N TYR A 418 14.91 20.73 -5.68
CA TYR A 418 14.68 22.14 -6.01
C TYR A 418 13.19 22.54 -6.02
N LEU A 419 12.30 21.61 -5.67
CA LEU A 419 10.86 21.85 -5.56
C LEU A 419 10.32 21.17 -4.30
N LEU A 420 9.57 21.93 -3.51
CA LEU A 420 8.77 21.41 -2.40
C LEU A 420 7.29 21.64 -2.68
N GLY A 421 6.46 20.76 -2.14
CA GLY A 421 5.03 20.96 -2.01
C GLY A 421 4.55 20.73 -0.58
N THR A 422 3.34 21.15 -0.28
CA THR A 422 2.76 21.07 1.07
C THR A 422 1.43 20.33 1.05
N MET A 423 1.20 19.51 2.06
CA MET A 423 0.00 18.69 2.16
C MET A 423 -1.06 19.38 3.04
N ALA A 424 -2.16 19.82 2.42
CA ALA A 424 -3.39 20.18 3.12
C ALA A 424 -4.61 19.68 2.34
N GLY A 425 -5.58 19.09 3.05
CA GLY A 425 -6.68 18.32 2.47
C GLY A 425 -6.50 16.82 2.72
N CYS A 426 -6.95 15.99 1.79
CA CYS A 426 -6.71 14.55 1.81
C CYS A 426 -5.21 14.26 1.60
N ALA A 427 -4.62 13.50 2.53
CA ALA A 427 -3.22 13.11 2.45
C ALA A 427 -2.93 12.29 1.17
N ALA A 428 -3.83 11.38 0.79
CA ALA A 428 -3.66 10.55 -0.40
C ALA A 428 -3.58 11.40 -1.69
N ASP A 429 -4.51 12.36 -1.85
CA ASP A 429 -4.56 13.24 -3.03
C ASP A 429 -3.27 14.05 -3.16
N CYS A 430 -2.83 14.70 -2.07
CA CYS A 430 -1.62 15.52 -2.08
C CYS A 430 -0.39 14.69 -2.43
N ILE A 431 -0.19 13.55 -1.74
CA ILE A 431 0.99 12.70 -1.94
C ILE A 431 1.00 12.13 -3.36
N TYR A 432 -0.13 11.60 -3.82
CA TYR A 432 -0.22 10.98 -5.14
C TYR A 432 0.11 11.99 -6.25
N TRP A 433 -0.59 13.13 -6.26
CA TRP A 433 -0.46 14.11 -7.33
C TRP A 433 0.88 14.85 -7.34
N GLU A 434 1.46 15.13 -6.17
CA GLU A 434 2.78 15.76 -6.10
C GLU A 434 3.91 14.79 -6.46
N ARG A 435 3.75 13.48 -6.19
CA ARG A 435 4.69 12.47 -6.69
C ARG A 435 4.52 12.22 -8.19
N ARG A 436 3.30 12.30 -8.73
CA ARG A 436 3.05 12.34 -10.18
C ARG A 436 3.74 13.55 -10.79
N LEU A 437 3.64 14.73 -10.16
CA LEU A 437 4.37 15.92 -10.57
C LEU A 437 5.89 15.71 -10.50
N ALA A 438 6.43 15.05 -9.47
CA ALA A 438 7.86 14.73 -9.38
C ALA A 438 8.34 13.89 -10.58
N LYS A 439 7.55 12.88 -10.97
CA LYS A 439 7.79 12.06 -12.17
C LYS A 439 7.79 12.92 -13.43
N GLU A 440 6.79 13.76 -13.63
CA GLU A 440 6.71 14.65 -14.79
C GLU A 440 7.86 15.67 -14.84
N CYS A 441 8.24 16.26 -13.70
CA CYS A 441 9.42 17.13 -13.57
C CYS A 441 10.70 16.39 -13.99
N ARG A 442 10.84 15.11 -13.60
CA ARG A 442 12.00 14.29 -13.96
C ARG A 442 12.04 13.98 -15.46
N ILE A 443 10.89 13.63 -16.05
CA ILE A 443 10.75 13.39 -17.49
C ILE A 443 11.07 14.67 -18.27
N TYR A 444 10.55 15.82 -17.84
CA TYR A 444 10.87 17.12 -18.42
C TYR A 444 12.38 17.38 -18.44
N LYS A 445 13.06 17.13 -17.31
CA LYS A 445 14.52 17.29 -17.22
C LYS A 445 15.27 16.36 -18.17
N LEU A 446 14.83 15.12 -18.31
CA LEU A 446 15.45 14.15 -19.22
C LEU A 446 15.27 14.53 -20.69
N ARG A 447 14.07 15.02 -21.06
CA ARG A 447 13.75 15.42 -22.43
C ARG A 447 14.44 16.71 -22.86
N ASN A 448 14.53 17.70 -21.96
CA ASN A 448 14.99 19.04 -22.30
C ASN A 448 16.41 19.36 -21.79
N ASN A 449 17.04 18.42 -21.08
CA ASN A 449 18.33 18.61 -20.41
C ASN A 449 18.41 19.86 -19.51
N THR A 450 17.26 20.35 -19.03
CA THR A 450 17.14 21.53 -18.19
C THR A 450 16.10 21.32 -17.10
N ARG A 451 16.21 22.04 -15.98
CA ARG A 451 15.24 21.94 -14.89
C ARG A 451 13.94 22.64 -15.31
N ILE A 452 12.82 22.09 -14.85
CA ILE A 452 11.52 22.73 -15.01
C ILE A 452 11.47 23.99 -14.12
N SER A 453 10.82 25.05 -14.58
CA SER A 453 10.55 26.23 -13.76
C SER A 453 9.46 25.95 -12.72
N VAL A 454 9.46 26.67 -11.61
CA VAL A 454 8.42 26.56 -10.57
C VAL A 454 7.06 26.93 -11.15
N ALA A 455 7.05 27.91 -12.06
CA ALA A 455 5.86 28.32 -12.78
C ALA A 455 5.28 27.19 -13.65
N ALA A 456 6.12 26.45 -14.38
CA ALA A 456 5.69 25.34 -15.22
C ALA A 456 5.26 24.12 -14.38
N ALA A 457 6.01 23.79 -13.33
CA ALA A 457 5.66 22.69 -12.42
C ALA A 457 4.28 22.90 -11.75
N SER A 458 4.06 24.09 -11.18
CA SER A 458 2.75 24.43 -10.59
C SER A 458 1.63 24.45 -11.63
N LYS A 459 1.90 24.83 -12.89
CA LYS A 459 0.90 24.83 -13.96
C LYS A 459 0.56 23.41 -14.43
N LEU A 460 1.54 22.50 -14.49
CA LEU A 460 1.29 21.08 -14.77
C LEU A 460 0.38 20.48 -13.70
N LEU A 461 0.67 20.72 -12.42
CA LEU A 461 -0.19 20.26 -11.33
C LEU A 461 -1.60 20.82 -11.43
N ALA A 462 -1.74 22.13 -11.66
CA ALA A 462 -3.05 22.75 -11.82
C ALA A 462 -3.84 22.16 -13.01
N ASN A 463 -3.17 21.87 -14.13
CA ASN A 463 -3.82 21.24 -15.28
C ASN A 463 -4.28 19.81 -14.95
N MET A 464 -3.44 19.01 -14.27
CA MET A 464 -3.86 17.70 -13.76
C MET A 464 -5.10 17.83 -12.85
N MET A 465 -5.16 18.83 -11.97
CA MET A 465 -6.33 19.02 -11.10
C MET A 465 -7.62 19.38 -11.85
N VAL A 466 -7.52 20.10 -12.98
CA VAL A 466 -8.68 20.46 -13.79
C VAL A 466 -9.36 19.22 -14.38
N GLU A 467 -8.58 18.21 -14.78
CA GLU A 467 -9.09 16.96 -15.38
C GLU A 467 -9.99 16.17 -14.41
N TYR A 468 -9.76 16.31 -13.11
CA TYR A 468 -10.49 15.60 -12.04
C TYR A 468 -11.41 16.53 -11.23
N ARG A 469 -11.68 17.72 -11.76
CA ARG A 469 -12.53 18.71 -11.07
C ARG A 469 -13.93 18.13 -10.86
N GLY A 470 -14.41 18.19 -9.62
CA GLY A 470 -15.73 17.68 -9.24
C GLY A 470 -15.76 16.18 -8.95
N MET A 471 -14.64 15.46 -9.14
CA MET A 471 -14.53 14.03 -8.83
C MET A 471 -14.08 13.77 -7.39
N GLY A 472 -14.43 14.66 -6.45
CA GLY A 472 -14.15 14.48 -5.02
C GLY A 472 -12.69 14.67 -4.58
N LEU A 473 -11.79 15.17 -5.43
CA LEU A 473 -10.43 15.52 -5.00
C LEU A 473 -10.45 16.63 -3.93
N SER A 474 -9.73 16.40 -2.84
CA SER A 474 -9.54 17.34 -1.74
C SER A 474 -8.05 17.58 -1.53
N MET A 475 -7.53 18.61 -2.18
CA MET A 475 -6.16 19.07 -1.92
C MET A 475 -6.00 20.56 -2.13
N SER A 476 -5.09 21.12 -1.36
CA SER A 476 -4.56 22.46 -1.51
C SER A 476 -3.09 22.44 -1.12
N THR A 477 -2.23 22.82 -2.06
CA THR A 477 -0.78 22.72 -1.90
C THR A 477 -0.10 24.00 -2.35
N MET A 478 1.00 24.33 -1.69
CA MET A 478 1.92 25.37 -2.11
C MET A 478 3.11 24.71 -2.78
N VAL A 479 3.27 24.94 -4.09
CA VAL A 479 4.44 24.53 -4.84
C VAL A 479 5.46 25.66 -4.79
N CYS A 480 6.61 25.39 -4.17
CA CYS A 480 7.70 26.37 -4.07
C CYS A 480 9.03 25.83 -4.60
N GLY A 481 9.89 26.74 -5.03
CA GLY A 481 11.19 26.42 -5.59
C GLY A 481 12.01 27.67 -5.87
N TRP A 482 13.23 27.48 -6.33
CA TRP A 482 14.05 28.55 -6.88
C TRP A 482 14.46 28.20 -8.31
N ASP A 483 14.15 29.09 -9.26
CA ASP A 483 14.53 28.92 -10.66
C ASP A 483 15.24 30.18 -11.19
N GLN A 484 15.42 30.26 -12.51
CA GLN A 484 16.09 31.40 -13.16
C GLN A 484 15.41 32.76 -12.92
N ARG A 485 14.15 32.78 -12.46
CA ARG A 485 13.40 33.98 -12.10
C ARG A 485 13.50 34.30 -10.61
N GLY A 486 14.25 33.52 -9.83
CA GLY A 486 14.36 33.65 -8.38
C GLY A 486 13.38 32.73 -7.63
N PRO A 487 13.03 33.06 -6.38
CA PRO A 487 12.11 32.27 -5.57
C PRO A 487 10.69 32.33 -6.14
N GLY A 488 10.12 31.16 -6.42
CA GLY A 488 8.75 30.98 -6.88
C GLY A 488 7.89 30.34 -5.81
N LEU A 489 6.67 30.84 -5.64
CA LEU A 489 5.67 30.30 -4.73
C LEU A 489 4.29 30.35 -5.39
N TYR A 490 3.64 29.20 -5.50
CA TYR A 490 2.34 29.06 -6.13
C TYR A 490 1.40 28.22 -5.29
N TYR A 491 0.20 28.74 -5.02
CA TYR A 491 -0.89 27.96 -4.46
C TYR A 491 -1.64 27.23 -5.59
N VAL A 492 -1.94 25.94 -5.40
CA VAL A 492 -2.75 25.10 -6.30
C VAL A 492 -3.81 24.37 -5.48
N SER A 493 -5.08 24.45 -5.88
CA SER A 493 -6.19 23.69 -5.25
C SER A 493 -6.76 22.61 -6.15
N SER A 494 -7.56 21.70 -5.57
CA SER A 494 -8.25 20.62 -6.29
C SER A 494 -9.20 21.09 -7.39
N SER A 495 -9.69 22.33 -7.31
CA SER A 495 -10.43 22.95 -8.43
C SER A 495 -9.55 23.31 -9.63
N GLY A 496 -8.22 23.17 -9.55
CA GLY A 496 -7.28 23.66 -10.56
C GLY A 496 -7.01 25.16 -10.50
N ARG A 497 -7.52 25.86 -9.47
CA ARG A 497 -7.15 27.26 -9.21
C ARG A 497 -5.66 27.31 -8.88
N ARG A 498 -4.96 28.22 -9.55
CA ARG A 498 -3.53 28.44 -9.38
C ARG A 498 -3.24 29.92 -9.18
N LEU A 499 -2.60 30.26 -8.07
CA LEU A 499 -2.27 31.65 -7.71
C LEU A 499 -0.76 31.78 -7.50
N ALA A 500 -0.17 32.83 -8.04
CA ALA A 500 1.19 33.25 -7.68
C ALA A 500 1.06 34.28 -6.55
N GLY A 501 1.93 34.22 -5.55
CA GLY A 501 1.87 35.14 -4.42
C GLY A 501 3.16 35.13 -3.60
N ASP A 502 3.29 36.12 -2.73
CA ASP A 502 4.44 36.26 -1.84
C ASP A 502 4.31 35.45 -0.57
N MET A 503 3.09 35.08 -0.19
CA MET A 503 2.79 34.31 1.00
C MET A 503 1.47 33.58 0.86
N PHE A 504 1.41 32.37 1.40
CA PHE A 504 0.20 31.60 1.53
C PHE A 504 0.20 30.81 2.84
N SER A 505 -0.98 30.59 3.40
CA SER A 505 -1.26 29.56 4.39
C SER A 505 -2.53 28.82 3.99
N THR A 506 -2.57 27.52 4.30
CA THR A 506 -3.71 26.66 4.01
C THR A 506 -3.90 25.58 5.09
N GLY A 507 -5.14 25.11 5.24
CA GLY A 507 -5.58 24.23 6.32
C GLY A 507 -6.44 24.95 7.36
N SER A 508 -6.94 24.20 8.35
CA SER A 508 -7.84 24.66 9.40
C SER A 508 -7.26 25.78 10.28
N GLY A 509 -5.95 25.78 10.53
CA GLY A 509 -5.30 26.84 11.32
C GLY A 509 -4.72 27.99 10.50
N SER A 510 -5.05 28.07 9.20
CA SER A 510 -4.47 29.08 8.30
C SER A 510 -4.77 30.53 8.71
N ASP A 511 -5.97 30.82 9.20
CA ASP A 511 -6.34 32.17 9.65
C ASP A 511 -5.44 32.67 10.81
N TYR A 512 -5.08 31.78 11.73
CA TYR A 512 -4.16 32.10 12.82
C TYR A 512 -2.74 32.34 12.32
N ALA A 513 -2.28 31.55 11.34
CA ALA A 513 -0.97 31.72 10.72
C ALA A 513 -0.89 33.05 9.96
N TYR A 514 -1.90 33.39 9.14
CA TYR A 514 -1.94 34.67 8.43
C TYR A 514 -1.85 35.87 9.38
N GLY A 515 -2.58 35.86 10.51
CA GLY A 515 -2.52 36.96 11.48
C GLY A 515 -1.11 37.27 12.00
N VAL A 516 -0.26 36.24 12.13
CA VAL A 516 1.14 36.43 12.53
C VAL A 516 2.00 36.83 11.35
N MET A 517 1.87 36.16 10.21
CA MET A 517 2.73 36.45 9.06
C MET A 517 2.47 37.84 8.47
N ASP A 518 1.21 38.30 8.40
CA ASP A 518 0.84 39.63 7.93
C ASP A 518 1.50 40.75 8.77
N SER A 519 1.77 40.48 10.05
CA SER A 519 2.41 41.45 10.95
C SER A 519 3.93 41.56 10.81
N GLY A 520 4.59 40.54 10.23
CA GLY A 520 6.05 40.43 10.25
C GLY A 520 6.72 40.18 8.90
N HIS A 521 5.96 39.83 7.87
CA HIS A 521 6.49 39.54 6.54
C HIS A 521 7.05 40.81 5.87
N ARG A 522 8.31 40.72 5.43
CA ARG A 522 9.00 41.74 4.63
C ARG A 522 9.97 41.05 3.67
N TRP A 523 10.20 41.65 2.51
CA TRP A 523 11.07 41.05 1.49
C TRP A 523 12.53 40.91 1.96
N ASP A 524 13.01 41.89 2.73
CA ASP A 524 14.37 42.04 3.24
C ASP A 524 14.62 41.33 4.59
N LEU A 525 13.80 40.32 4.94
CA LEU A 525 14.07 39.45 6.09
C LEU A 525 15.45 38.80 5.96
N SER A 526 16.24 38.84 7.03
CA SER A 526 17.36 37.91 7.16
C SER A 526 16.85 36.48 7.37
N ALA A 527 17.66 35.47 7.07
CA ALA A 527 17.25 34.08 7.25
C ALA A 527 16.80 33.74 8.70
N PRO A 528 17.50 34.18 9.77
CA PRO A 528 17.03 33.95 11.13
C PRO A 528 15.68 34.61 11.45
N GLU A 529 15.44 35.82 10.95
CA GLU A 529 14.15 36.51 11.15
C GLU A 529 13.01 35.83 10.39
N ALA A 530 13.29 35.29 9.20
CA ALA A 530 12.32 34.48 8.46
C ALA A 530 12.01 33.16 9.18
N TYR A 531 13.02 32.53 9.81
CA TYR A 531 12.82 31.30 10.58
C TYR A 531 11.94 31.55 11.80
N ASP A 532 12.25 32.60 12.56
CA ASP A 532 11.45 33.04 13.71
C ASP A 532 10.00 33.36 13.32
N LEU A 533 9.79 34.12 12.24
CA LEU A 533 8.45 34.45 11.77
C LEU A 533 7.63 33.20 11.41
N ALA A 534 8.25 32.26 10.68
CA ALA A 534 7.61 31.02 10.28
C ALA A 534 7.26 30.14 11.50
N GLU A 535 8.17 30.03 12.46
CA GLU A 535 7.98 29.26 13.70
C GLU A 535 6.86 29.85 14.56
N ARG A 536 6.85 31.17 14.77
CA ARG A 536 5.77 31.83 15.50
C ARG A 536 4.42 31.64 14.83
N ALA A 537 4.35 31.82 13.51
CA ALA A 537 3.10 31.72 12.77
C ALA A 537 2.47 30.33 12.88
N ILE A 538 3.28 29.27 12.68
CA ILE A 538 2.78 27.90 12.79
C ILE A 538 2.47 27.51 14.24
N TYR A 539 3.27 27.97 15.21
CA TYR A 539 3.01 27.73 16.63
C TYR A 539 1.67 28.33 17.07
N HIS A 540 1.39 29.59 16.70
CA HIS A 540 0.12 30.23 17.03
C HIS A 540 -1.08 29.47 16.45
N ALA A 541 -0.95 28.95 15.24
CA ALA A 541 -1.96 28.09 14.66
C ALA A 541 -2.14 26.79 15.45
N THR A 542 -1.05 26.10 15.80
CA THR A 542 -1.09 24.85 16.58
C THR A 542 -1.66 25.03 17.99
N HIS A 543 -1.52 26.23 18.57
CA HIS A 543 -2.06 26.55 19.89
C HIS A 543 -3.57 26.82 19.87
N ARG A 544 -4.11 27.34 18.77
CA ARG A 544 -5.52 27.76 18.65
C ARG A 544 -6.39 26.77 17.89
N ASP A 545 -5.86 26.15 16.85
CA ASP A 545 -6.57 25.18 16.04
C ASP A 545 -6.41 23.76 16.62
N ALA A 546 -7.53 23.17 17.05
CA ALA A 546 -7.55 21.83 17.65
C ALA A 546 -7.01 20.74 16.70
N HIS A 547 -7.04 20.99 15.39
CA HIS A 547 -6.63 20.03 14.40
C HIS A 547 -5.18 20.21 13.90
N SER A 548 -4.46 21.21 14.41
CA SER A 548 -3.04 21.43 14.12
C SER A 548 -2.19 21.11 15.36
N GLY A 549 -0.99 20.55 15.18
CA GLY A 549 -0.10 20.27 16.31
C GLY A 549 1.01 19.26 16.02
N GLY A 550 1.57 18.69 17.10
CA GLY A 550 2.68 17.74 17.02
C GLY A 550 4.02 18.46 16.96
N VAL A 551 4.77 18.23 15.90
CA VAL A 551 6.04 18.90 15.62
C VAL A 551 5.91 19.87 14.44
N VAL A 552 6.65 20.96 14.52
CA VAL A 552 6.83 21.92 13.43
C VAL A 552 7.98 21.46 12.56
N ASN A 553 7.70 21.18 11.29
CA ASN A 553 8.74 20.94 10.29
C ASN A 553 8.98 22.21 9.49
N MET A 554 10.22 22.74 9.54
CA MET A 554 10.61 23.92 8.78
C MET A 554 11.60 23.58 7.68
N TYR A 555 11.35 24.14 6.50
CA TYR A 555 12.24 24.04 5.34
C TYR A 555 12.53 25.43 4.79
N HIS A 556 13.75 25.58 4.28
CA HIS A 556 14.18 26.77 3.57
C HIS A 556 14.58 26.36 2.16
N MET A 557 13.81 26.80 1.17
CA MET A 557 14.15 26.67 -0.24
C MET A 557 15.09 27.79 -0.67
N LYS A 558 16.34 27.44 -0.93
CA LYS A 558 17.41 28.33 -1.42
C LYS A 558 17.60 28.17 -2.93
N GLU A 559 18.50 28.97 -3.50
CA GLU A 559 18.91 28.89 -4.90
C GLU A 559 19.49 27.53 -5.30
N ASP A 560 20.26 26.90 -4.40
CA ASP A 560 20.91 25.61 -4.62
C ASP A 560 20.05 24.40 -4.20
N GLY A 561 18.84 24.63 -3.72
CA GLY A 561 17.89 23.61 -3.28
C GLY A 561 17.34 23.86 -1.88
N TRP A 562 16.58 22.90 -1.37
CA TRP A 562 16.01 23.02 -0.03
C TRP A 562 16.91 22.42 1.05
N ILE A 563 16.81 22.98 2.26
CA ILE A 563 17.32 22.38 3.50
C ILE A 563 16.18 22.20 4.51
N LYS A 564 16.24 21.13 5.29
CA LYS A 564 15.42 21.01 6.50
C LYS A 564 16.08 21.85 7.60
N VAL A 565 15.39 22.88 8.07
CA VAL A 565 15.91 23.83 9.07
C VAL A 565 15.78 23.25 10.47
N SER A 566 14.59 22.73 10.81
CA SER A 566 14.31 22.19 12.14
C SER A 566 13.14 21.21 12.13
N GLN A 567 13.02 20.47 13.22
CA GLN A 567 11.83 19.69 13.58
C GLN A 567 11.61 19.86 15.09
N ASN A 568 10.78 20.83 15.46
CA ASN A 568 10.63 21.26 16.85
C ASN A 568 9.29 20.78 17.41
N ASP A 569 9.29 20.22 18.61
CA ASP A 569 8.08 19.80 19.32
C ASP A 569 7.35 21.03 19.86
N VAL A 570 6.10 21.24 19.42
CA VAL A 570 5.30 22.41 19.79
C VAL A 570 5.15 22.51 21.32
N ASP A 571 5.02 21.37 22.02
CA ASP A 571 4.81 21.36 23.47
C ASP A 571 6.07 21.77 24.25
N LYS A 572 7.24 21.76 23.60
CA LYS A 572 8.53 22.14 24.19
C LYS A 572 9.03 23.49 23.71
N THR A 573 8.44 24.04 22.67
CA THR A 573 8.76 25.37 22.16
C THR A 573 8.18 26.42 23.11
N VAL A 574 9.03 26.98 23.97
CA VAL A 574 8.72 28.20 24.72
C VAL A 574 9.10 29.38 23.84
N LEU A 575 8.12 30.03 23.21
CA LEU A 575 8.31 31.29 22.49
C LEU A 575 8.34 32.49 23.43
#